data_AF-A0A972U3T3-F1
#
_entry.id   AF-A0A972U3T3-F1
#
_cell.length_a   1.000
_cell.length_b   1.000
_cell.length_c   1.000
_cell.angle_alpha   90.00
_cell.angle_beta   90.00
_cell.angle_gamma   90.00
#
_symmetry.space_group_name_H-M   'P 1'
#
loop_
_entity.id
_entity.type
_entity.pdbx_description
1 polymer ?
#
loop_
_entity_poly.entity_id
_entity_poly.type
_entity_poly.pdbx_seq_one_letter_code
_entity_poly.pdbx_strand_id
1 'polypeptide(L)'
;MNRSIRRLGLALGILILALMININVQQVFLAGETRDRAGNQRTVLEEYDRERGPILVGNDPVARSIPTDDQYKYLRKYSEGPLYAPATGFYSALYGSTGIERAENDVLSGTSDLFLVDRMQQLLSGREAKGGAVTLTLNAA
;
A
#
# COMPACT_ATOMS: atom_id res chain seq x y z
N MET A 1 50.62 22.62 -5.74
CA MET A 1 49.29 22.50 -5.09
C MET A 1 49.50 22.09 -3.63
N ASN A 2 48.98 22.87 -2.68
CA ASN A 2 49.33 22.74 -1.26
C ASN A 2 48.85 21.39 -0.68
N ARG A 3 49.76 20.61 -0.07
CA ARG A 3 49.45 19.26 0.47
C ARG A 3 48.33 19.30 1.51
N SER A 4 48.25 20.38 2.28
CA SER A 4 47.23 20.58 3.31
C SER A 4 45.83 20.74 2.70
N ILE A 5 45.70 21.48 1.60
CA ILE A 5 44.42 21.68 0.89
C ILE A 5 43.94 20.35 0.28
N ARG A 6 44.85 19.55 -0.29
CA ARG A 6 44.53 18.25 -0.88
C ARG A 6 44.03 17.24 0.17
N ARG A 7 44.61 17.23 1.38
CA ARG A 7 44.17 16.37 2.49
C ARG A 7 42.80 16.78 3.02
N LEU A 8 42.56 18.07 3.18
CA LEU A 8 41.25 18.58 3.62
C LEU A 8 40.14 18.27 2.60
N GLY A 9 40.42 18.49 1.31
CA GLY A 9 39.47 18.15 0.24
C GLY A 9 39.17 16.65 0.17
N LEU A 10 40.17 15.80 0.40
CA LEU A 10 39.98 14.34 0.46
C LEU A 10 39.16 13.91 1.67
N ALA A 11 39.39 14.53 2.84
CA ALA A 11 38.58 14.28 4.04
C ALA A 11 37.11 14.69 3.85
N LEU A 12 36.86 15.88 3.29
CA LEU A 12 35.51 16.33 2.94
C LEU A 12 34.84 15.43 1.90
N GLY A 13 35.59 15.00 0.87
CA GLY A 13 35.09 14.07 -0.13
C GLY A 13 34.65 12.73 0.47
N ILE A 14 35.43 12.18 1.40
CA ILE A 14 35.06 10.95 2.13
C ILE A 14 33.79 11.16 2.96
N LEU A 15 33.66 12.29 3.66
CA LEU A 15 32.47 12.59 4.46
C LEU A 15 31.21 12.73 3.60
N ILE A 16 31.31 13.39 2.45
CA ILE A 16 30.19 13.51 1.49
C ILE A 16 29.81 12.12 0.96
N LEU A 17 30.79 11.30 0.60
CA LEU A 17 30.55 9.94 0.12
C LEU A 17 29.87 9.08 1.21
N ALA A 18 30.33 9.18 2.45
CA ALA A 18 29.71 8.50 3.59
C ALA A 18 28.25 8.95 3.81
N LEU A 19 27.96 10.25 3.67
CA LEU A 19 26.61 10.78 3.76
C LEU A 19 25.71 10.28 2.61
N MET A 20 26.23 10.25 1.38
CA MET A 20 25.50 9.70 0.23
C MET A 20 25.14 8.24 0.42
N ILE A 21 26.08 7.43 0.92
CA ILE A 21 25.83 6.02 1.25
C ILE A 21 24.74 5.93 2.32
N ASN A 22 24.83 6.73 3.39
CA ASN A 22 23.85 6.72 4.47
C ASN A 22 22.43 7.04 3.97
N ILE A 23 22.28 8.06 3.12
CA ILE A 23 20.99 8.43 2.52
C ILE A 23 20.44 7.29 1.65
N ASN A 24 21.28 6.68 0.81
CA ASN A 24 20.85 5.54 -0.02
C ASN A 24 20.40 4.36 0.85
N VAL A 25 21.08 4.09 1.95
CA VAL A 25 20.68 3.03 2.88
C VAL A 25 19.30 3.32 3.47
N GLN A 26 19.07 4.56 3.90
CA GLN A 26 17.78 5.00 4.44
C GLN A 26 16.65 4.92 3.41
N GLN A 27 16.91 5.36 2.17
CA GLN A 27 15.90 5.44 1.11
C GLN A 27 15.57 4.12 0.44
N VAL A 28 16.52 3.18 0.36
CA VAL A 28 16.32 1.91 -0.36
C VAL A 28 15.99 0.78 0.60
N PHE A 29 16.74 0.64 1.69
CA PHE A 29 16.58 -0.50 2.60
C PHE A 29 15.61 -0.20 3.76
N LEU A 30 15.67 0.98 4.37
CA LEU A 30 14.83 1.34 5.53
C LEU A 30 13.52 2.03 5.16
N ALA A 31 13.30 2.35 3.87
CA ALA A 31 12.10 3.04 3.44
C ALA A 31 10.84 2.22 3.67
N GLY A 32 10.90 0.89 3.49
CA GLY A 32 9.79 0.00 3.81
C GLY A 32 9.43 0.05 5.29
N GLU A 33 10.41 -0.17 6.17
CA GLU A 33 10.20 -0.13 7.63
C GLU A 33 9.65 1.22 8.11
N THR A 34 10.13 2.33 7.52
CA THR A 34 9.65 3.67 7.88
C THR A 34 8.22 3.92 7.40
N ARG A 35 7.86 3.38 6.22
CA ARG A 35 6.51 3.45 5.66
C ARG A 35 5.53 2.65 6.51
N ASP A 36 5.92 1.44 6.91
CA ASP A 36 5.09 0.46 7.61
C ASP A 36 5.04 0.70 9.13
N ARG A 37 5.70 1.75 9.62
CA ARG A 37 5.72 2.09 11.04
C ARG A 37 4.31 2.45 11.53
N ALA A 38 3.89 1.78 12.61
CA ALA A 38 2.61 2.02 13.27
C ALA A 38 2.47 3.52 13.63
N GLY A 39 1.41 4.16 13.13
CA GLY A 39 1.15 5.59 13.33
C GLY A 39 1.49 6.50 12.14
N ASN A 40 2.04 5.97 11.05
CA ASN A 40 2.23 6.75 9.82
C ASN A 40 0.88 7.00 9.10
N GLN A 41 0.26 8.14 9.41
CA GLN A 41 -1.03 8.54 8.85
C GLN A 41 -0.98 8.73 7.32
N ARG A 42 0.18 9.10 6.75
CA ARG A 42 0.30 9.35 5.32
C ARG A 42 0.04 8.08 4.50
N THR A 43 0.64 6.96 4.92
CA THR A 43 0.46 5.68 4.24
C THR A 43 -0.98 5.21 4.35
N VAL A 44 -1.60 5.40 5.52
CA VAL A 44 -3.02 5.10 5.71
C VAL A 44 -3.90 5.94 4.78
N LEU A 45 -3.69 7.26 4.72
CA LEU A 45 -4.46 8.13 3.83
C LEU A 45 -4.31 7.74 2.37
N GLU A 46 -3.08 7.45 1.94
CA GLU A 46 -2.79 7.03 0.56
C GLU A 46 -3.46 5.69 0.22
N GLU A 47 -3.60 4.79 1.19
CA GLU A 47 -4.31 3.52 0.99
C GLU A 47 -5.84 3.73 0.89
N TYR A 48 -6.40 4.66 1.66
CA TYR A 48 -7.83 5.02 1.62
C TYR A 48 -8.20 5.99 0.49
N ASP A 49 -7.20 6.61 -0.17
CA ASP A 49 -7.37 7.40 -1.39
C ASP A 49 -7.61 6.51 -2.62
N ARG A 50 -7.30 5.21 -2.55
CA ARG A 50 -7.52 4.26 -3.65
C ARG A 50 -8.76 3.41 -3.42
N GLU A 51 -9.48 3.13 -4.50
CA GLU A 51 -10.60 2.21 -4.45
C GLU A 51 -10.08 0.78 -4.28
N ARG A 52 -10.17 0.25 -3.06
CA ARG A 52 -9.83 -1.15 -2.75
C ARG A 52 -10.83 -2.09 -3.41
N GLY A 53 -10.35 -3.12 -4.08
CA GLY A 53 -11.17 -4.02 -4.90
C GLY A 53 -12.19 -4.84 -4.09
N PRO A 54 -13.30 -5.28 -4.71
CA PRO A 54 -14.37 -5.98 -4.00
C PRO A 54 -13.99 -7.44 -3.68
N ILE A 55 -14.53 -7.95 -2.57
CA ILE A 55 -14.55 -9.40 -2.29
C ILE A 55 -15.94 -9.92 -2.70
N LEU A 56 -15.94 -10.94 -3.55
CA LEU A 56 -17.14 -11.54 -4.13
C LEU A 56 -17.34 -12.94 -3.56
N VAL A 57 -18.58 -13.28 -3.21
CA VAL A 57 -19.01 -14.67 -2.94
C VAL A 57 -20.00 -15.02 -4.05
N GLY A 58 -19.60 -15.93 -4.95
CA GLY A 58 -20.33 -16.11 -6.21
C GLY A 58 -20.37 -14.80 -7.01
N ASN A 59 -21.56 -14.24 -7.20
CA ASN A 59 -21.77 -12.95 -7.88
C ASN A 59 -21.98 -11.76 -6.93
N ASP A 60 -22.08 -12.01 -5.62
CA ASP A 60 -22.47 -10.98 -4.65
C ASP A 60 -21.24 -10.34 -3.98
N PRO A 61 -21.13 -9.00 -3.97
CA PRO A 61 -20.05 -8.30 -3.29
C PRO A 61 -20.29 -8.28 -1.78
N VAL A 62 -19.56 -9.13 -1.06
CA VAL A 62 -19.59 -9.19 0.42
C VAL A 62 -18.73 -8.11 1.06
N ALA A 63 -17.70 -7.61 0.37
CA ALA A 63 -16.95 -6.44 0.80
C ALA A 63 -16.75 -5.49 -0.37
N ARG A 64 -17.05 -4.21 -0.18
CA ARG A 64 -16.87 -3.18 -1.20
C ARG A 64 -16.42 -1.86 -0.60
N SER A 65 -15.74 -1.05 -1.41
CA SER A 65 -15.30 0.28 -1.01
C SER A 65 -16.31 1.31 -1.51
N ILE A 66 -16.78 2.19 -0.62
CA ILE A 66 -17.79 3.21 -0.95
C ILE A 66 -17.14 4.58 -0.81
N PRO A 67 -17.33 5.48 -1.79
CA PRO A 67 -16.81 6.83 -1.69
C PRO A 67 -17.46 7.60 -0.54
N THR A 68 -16.67 8.40 0.16
CA THR A 68 -17.12 9.30 1.22
C THR A 68 -16.50 10.68 1.05
N ASP A 69 -17.21 11.72 1.51
CA ASP A 69 -16.79 13.13 1.39
C ASP A 69 -15.80 13.57 2.49
N ASP A 70 -15.22 12.63 3.24
CA ASP A 70 -14.30 12.90 4.36
C ASP A 70 -12.82 12.68 3.94
N GLN A 71 -11.88 12.89 4.86
CA GLN A 71 -10.45 12.68 4.67
C GLN A 71 -10.10 11.26 4.17
N TYR A 72 -10.94 10.27 4.48
CA TYR A 72 -10.87 8.94 3.89
C TYR A 72 -11.80 8.90 2.69
N LYS A 73 -11.25 8.90 1.46
CA LYS A 73 -12.08 8.92 0.25
C LYS A 73 -12.88 7.63 0.06
N TYR A 74 -12.33 6.48 0.41
CA TYR A 74 -12.98 5.19 0.24
C TYR A 74 -13.09 4.44 1.57
N LEU A 75 -14.32 4.21 2.05
CA LEU A 75 -14.58 3.40 3.24
C LEU A 75 -14.97 1.98 2.86
N ARG A 76 -14.42 1.00 3.59
CA ARG A 76 -14.73 -0.41 3.42
C ARG A 76 -16.06 -0.76 4.08
N LYS A 77 -17.02 -1.28 3.31
CA LYS A 77 -18.34 -1.76 3.77
C LYS A 77 -18.47 -3.27 3.53
N TYR A 78 -18.94 -3.97 4.55
CA TYR A 78 -19.22 -5.40 4.50
C TYR A 78 -20.72 -5.67 4.44
N SER A 79 -21.18 -6.34 3.38
CA SER A 79 -22.52 -6.91 3.27
C SER A 79 -22.59 -8.15 4.15
N GLU A 80 -23.65 -8.32 4.93
CA GLU A 80 -23.84 -9.52 5.77
C GLU A 80 -22.63 -9.80 6.68
N GLY A 81 -22.07 -8.73 7.28
CA GLY A 81 -20.83 -8.77 8.06
C GLY A 81 -20.70 -9.98 9.00
N PRO A 82 -21.70 -10.32 9.84
CA PRO A 82 -21.60 -11.47 10.75
C PRO A 82 -21.50 -12.83 10.04
N LEU A 83 -22.09 -12.97 8.84
CA LEU A 83 -22.13 -14.23 8.10
C LEU A 83 -20.76 -14.55 7.49
N TYR A 84 -20.12 -13.56 6.88
CA TYR A 84 -18.85 -13.74 6.17
C TYR A 84 -17.61 -13.31 6.97
N ALA A 85 -17.77 -12.68 8.14
CA ALA A 85 -16.68 -12.18 8.98
C ALA A 85 -15.55 -13.20 9.25
N PRO A 86 -15.81 -14.50 9.50
CA PRO A 86 -14.73 -15.47 9.72
C PRO A 86 -13.84 -15.66 8.50
N ALA A 87 -14.38 -15.48 7.28
CA ALA A 87 -13.64 -15.62 6.04
C ALA A 87 -13.05 -14.28 5.58
N THR A 88 -13.87 -13.24 5.45
CA THR A 88 -13.41 -11.92 4.98
C THR A 88 -12.44 -11.28 5.97
N GLY A 89 -12.67 -11.47 7.27
CA GLY A 89 -12.03 -10.69 8.32
C GLY A 89 -12.53 -9.24 8.29
N PHE A 90 -11.64 -8.33 8.68
CA PHE A 90 -11.86 -6.89 8.61
C PHE A 90 -10.63 -6.18 8.05
N TYR A 91 -10.82 -4.91 7.67
CA TYR A 91 -9.79 -3.99 7.23
C TYR A 91 -9.98 -2.68 7.98
N SER A 92 -8.95 -2.24 8.70
CA SER A 92 -8.95 -1.04 9.53
C SER A 92 -7.60 -0.35 9.47
N ALA A 93 -7.62 0.97 9.29
CA ALA A 93 -6.46 1.85 9.42
C ALA A 93 -5.72 1.69 10.77
N LEU A 94 -6.45 1.48 11.87
CA LEU A 94 -5.88 1.40 13.21
C LEU A 94 -5.48 -0.03 13.59
N TYR A 95 -6.34 -0.99 13.26
CA TYR A 95 -6.21 -2.38 13.74
C TYR A 95 -5.64 -3.32 12.68
N GLY A 96 -5.30 -2.81 11.49
CA GLY A 96 -4.79 -3.57 10.37
C GLY A 96 -5.87 -4.40 9.68
N SER A 97 -5.44 -5.47 9.01
CA SER A 97 -6.31 -6.39 8.28
C SER A 97 -6.24 -7.82 8.83
N THR A 98 -7.31 -8.58 8.64
CA THR A 98 -7.42 -9.99 9.04
C THR A 98 -8.12 -10.82 7.97
N GLY A 99 -8.06 -12.16 8.08
CA GLY A 99 -8.73 -13.05 7.13
C GLY A 99 -8.23 -12.86 5.69
N ILE A 100 -9.16 -12.92 4.74
CA ILE A 100 -8.89 -12.68 3.31
C ILE A 100 -8.42 -11.26 3.04
N GLU A 101 -8.90 -10.25 3.78
CA GLU A 101 -8.43 -8.85 3.61
C GLU A 101 -6.92 -8.72 3.83
N ARG A 102 -6.33 -9.57 4.68
CA ARG A 102 -4.88 -9.63 4.87
C ARG A 102 -4.19 -10.53 3.86
N ALA A 103 -4.74 -11.71 3.61
CA ALA A 103 -4.13 -12.70 2.71
C ALA A 103 -4.01 -12.16 1.27
N GLU A 104 -5.04 -11.47 0.79
CA GLU A 104 -5.13 -10.93 -0.56
C GLU A 104 -4.93 -9.41 -0.60
N ASN A 105 -4.21 -8.86 0.39
CA ASN A 105 -4.01 -7.41 0.50
C ASN A 105 -3.39 -6.80 -0.77
N ASP A 106 -2.44 -7.50 -1.38
CA ASP A 106 -1.75 -7.00 -2.58
C ASP A 106 -2.68 -6.94 -3.80
N VAL A 107 -3.60 -7.90 -3.92
CA VAL A 107 -4.60 -7.90 -5.00
C VAL A 107 -5.65 -6.83 -4.72
N LEU A 108 -6.21 -6.81 -3.51
CA LEU A 108 -7.29 -5.91 -3.11
C LEU A 108 -6.86 -4.44 -3.10
N SER A 109 -5.63 -4.14 -2.67
CA SER A 109 -5.06 -2.80 -2.74
C SER A 109 -4.55 -2.47 -4.16
N GLY A 110 -4.43 -3.48 -5.01
CA GLY A 110 -3.92 -3.38 -6.38
C GLY A 110 -2.41 -3.40 -6.47
N THR A 111 -1.63 -3.40 -5.38
CA THR A 111 -0.14 -3.41 -5.40
C THR A 111 0.50 -4.69 -5.93
N SER A 112 -0.28 -5.74 -6.19
CA SER A 112 0.22 -7.00 -6.76
C SER A 112 0.96 -6.80 -8.08
N ASP A 113 2.06 -7.54 -8.24
CA ASP A 113 2.87 -7.59 -9.47
C ASP A 113 2.06 -8.05 -10.70
N LEU A 114 0.95 -8.75 -10.47
CA LEU A 114 0.01 -9.16 -11.52
C LEU A 114 -0.58 -7.95 -12.28
N PHE A 115 -0.70 -6.80 -11.61
CA PHE A 115 -1.27 -5.58 -12.19
C PHE A 115 -0.21 -4.59 -12.70
N LEU A 116 1.07 -4.95 -12.72
CA LEU A 116 2.16 -4.01 -13.01
C LEU A 116 2.03 -3.37 -14.41
N VAL A 117 1.61 -4.17 -15.41
CA VAL A 117 1.36 -3.70 -16.79
C VAL A 117 0.12 -2.80 -16.86
N ASP A 118 -0.97 -3.19 -16.20
CA ASP A 118 -2.21 -2.41 -16.16
C ASP A 118 -2.01 -1.07 -15.46
N ARG A 119 -1.21 -1.05 -14.39
CA ARG A 119 -0.86 0.16 -13.63
C ARG A 119 -0.05 1.13 -14.49
N MET A 120 0.91 0.64 -15.27
CA MET A 120 1.68 1.47 -16.21
C MET A 120 0.78 2.11 -17.26
N GLN A 121 -0.18 1.36 -17.83
CA GLN A 121 -1.15 1.91 -18.78
C GLN A 121 -2.11 2.92 -18.11
N GLN A 122 -2.55 2.66 -16.88
CA GLN A 122 -3.43 3.58 -16.12
C GLN A 122 -2.71 4.89 -15.79
N LEU A 123 -1.44 4.83 -15.37
CA LEU A 123 -0.61 6.01 -15.13
C LEU A 123 -0.40 6.83 -16.41
N LEU A 124 -0.14 6.18 -17.54
CA LEU A 124 0.01 6.85 -18.84
C LEU A 124 -1.30 7.47 -19.34
N SER A 125 -2.45 6.88 -18.98
CA SER A 125 -3.79 7.37 -19.35
C SER A 125 -4.43 8.30 -18.32
N GLY A 126 -3.73 8.59 -17.21
CA GLY A 126 -4.24 9.44 -16.13
C GLY A 126 -5.45 8.87 -15.37
N ARG A 127 -5.65 7.55 -15.41
CA ARG A 127 -6.75 6.87 -14.68
C ARG A 127 -6.32 6.54 -13.25
N GLU A 128 -7.24 6.69 -12.31
CA GLU A 128 -6.99 6.29 -10.90
C GLU A 128 -6.77 4.78 -10.80
N ALA A 129 -5.73 4.39 -10.05
CA ALA A 129 -5.38 2.99 -9.83
C ALA A 129 -6.41 2.33 -8.90
N LYS A 130 -7.13 1.33 -9.43
CA LYS A 130 -8.12 0.54 -8.67
C LYS A 130 -7.54 -0.81 -8.25
N GLY A 131 -8.01 -1.32 -7.12
CA GLY A 131 -7.68 -2.66 -6.65
C GLY A 131 -8.38 -3.77 -7.46
N GLY A 132 -7.79 -4.96 -7.46
CA GLY A 132 -8.34 -6.15 -8.10
C GLY A 132 -9.48 -6.77 -7.28
N ALA A 133 -10.43 -7.42 -7.95
CA ALA A 133 -11.49 -8.17 -7.29
C ALA A 133 -11.01 -9.57 -6.88
N VAL A 134 -11.46 -10.05 -5.72
CA VAL A 134 -11.18 -11.41 -5.23
C VAL A 134 -12.49 -12.18 -5.14
N THR A 135 -12.58 -13.31 -5.83
CA THR A 135 -13.74 -14.21 -5.77
C THR A 135 -13.45 -15.36 -4.82
N LEU A 136 -14.29 -15.51 -3.81
CA LEU A 136 -14.25 -16.61 -2.86
C LEU A 136 -14.98 -17.83 -3.41
N THR A 137 -14.53 -19.02 -2.99
CA THR A 137 -15.18 -20.30 -3.27
C THR A 137 -16.31 -20.64 -2.30
N LEU A 138 -16.71 -19.68 -1.45
CA LEU A 138 -17.84 -19.84 -0.54
C LEU A 138 -19.13 -19.93 -1.36
N ASN A 139 -20.08 -20.73 -0.87
CA ASN A 139 -21.41 -20.80 -1.43
C ASN A 139 -22.36 -19.95 -0.57
N ALA A 140 -23.11 -19.05 -1.20
CA ALA A 140 -24.12 -18.22 -0.54
C ALA A 140 -25.45 -18.97 -0.29
N ALA A 141 -25.58 -20.20 -0.83
CA ALA A 141 -26.78 -21.04 -0.78
C ALA A 141 -26.92 -21.85 0.51
#